data_AF-A0A248VP15-F1
#
_entry.id   AF-A0A248VP15-F1
#
_cell.length_a   1.000
_cell.length_b   1.000
_cell.length_c   1.000
_cell.angle_alpha   90.00
_cell.angle_beta   90.00
_cell.angle_gamma   90.00
#
_symmetry.space_group_name_H-M   'P 1'
#
loop_
_entity.id
_entity.type
_entity.pdbx_description
1 polymer ?
#
loop_
_entity_poly.entity_id
_entity_poly.type
_entity_poly.pdbx_seq_one_letter_code
_entity_poly.pdbx_strand_id
1 'polypeptide(L)'
;MTDVTKIHEEKETLTVDVNIPGHEPRKTTSLFERTRKELIARDGGRCFICNATAEESGHPLEAHHHPIERSFAEMIDWERFKFDAQAGVWGEAIKAFDWDHFTDWTQFVDDMTVNGMLLCKAHHIGKDEGMHALPFPIWIAQKYGKEGYQFSAAEVIHHAV
;
A
#
# COMPACT_ATOMS: atom_id res chain seq x y z
N MET A 1 -12.17 20.24 -31.13
CA MET A 1 -11.82 20.15 -29.69
C MET A 1 -13.07 19.71 -28.94
N THR A 2 -13.37 18.41 -28.84
CA THR A 2 -14.60 17.92 -28.17
C THR A 2 -14.56 16.43 -27.76
N ASP A 3 -13.39 15.81 -27.53
CA ASP A 3 -13.33 14.41 -27.07
C ASP A 3 -12.95 14.23 -25.58
N VAL A 4 -12.32 15.22 -24.95
CA VAL A 4 -11.87 15.15 -23.55
C VAL A 4 -12.98 15.13 -22.48
N THR A 5 -14.25 15.25 -22.88
CA THR A 5 -15.40 15.17 -21.95
C THR A 5 -16.13 13.82 -22.01
N LYS A 6 -15.73 12.91 -22.90
CA LYS A 6 -16.30 11.56 -22.95
C LYS A 6 -15.54 10.66 -21.99
N ILE A 7 -16.27 9.90 -21.18
CA ILE A 7 -15.69 8.80 -20.41
C ILE A 7 -15.41 7.67 -21.39
N HIS A 8 -14.15 7.25 -21.46
CA HIS A 8 -13.75 6.03 -22.16
C HIS A 8 -13.66 4.92 -21.11
N GLU A 9 -14.34 3.81 -21.35
CA GLU A 9 -14.21 2.62 -20.51
C GLU A 9 -12.94 1.88 -20.93
N GLU A 10 -12.04 1.66 -19.98
CA GLU A 10 -10.92 0.73 -20.12
C GLU A 10 -11.33 -0.58 -19.44
N LYS A 11 -11.32 -1.68 -20.21
CA LYS A 11 -11.63 -3.01 -19.70
C LYS A 11 -10.55 -3.99 -20.13
N GLU A 12 -9.85 -4.53 -19.16
CA GLU A 12 -8.73 -5.44 -19.37
C GLU A 12 -8.90 -6.72 -18.55
N THR A 13 -8.27 -7.80 -19.01
CA THR A 13 -8.08 -9.03 -18.24
C THR A 13 -6.59 -9.17 -17.95
N LEU A 14 -6.20 -9.04 -16.68
CA LEU A 14 -4.82 -9.21 -16.24
C LEU A 14 -4.61 -10.62 -15.68
N THR A 15 -3.59 -11.31 -16.18
CA THR A 15 -3.09 -12.55 -15.59
C THR A 15 -1.67 -12.31 -15.10
N VAL A 16 -1.43 -12.54 -13.81
CA VAL A 16 -0.11 -12.42 -13.19
C VAL A 16 0.39 -13.81 -12.85
N ASP A 17 1.52 -14.21 -13.42
CA ASP A 17 2.22 -15.46 -13.11
C ASP A 17 3.62 -15.10 -12.61
N VAL A 18 3.85 -15.31 -11.31
CA VAL A 18 5.09 -14.94 -10.62
C VAL A 18 5.52 -16.04 -9.67
N ASN A 19 6.83 -16.30 -9.63
CA ASN A 19 7.42 -17.20 -8.65
C ASN A 19 7.65 -16.44 -7.34
N ILE A 20 6.86 -16.76 -6.32
CA ILE A 20 7.05 -16.23 -4.96
C ILE A 20 8.12 -17.10 -4.27
N PRO A 21 9.14 -16.50 -3.61
CA PRO A 21 10.14 -17.28 -2.89
C PRO A 21 9.49 -18.11 -1.78
N GLY A 22 10.04 -19.30 -1.51
CA GLY A 22 9.62 -20.11 -0.37
C GLY A 22 9.93 -19.38 0.93
N HIS A 23 9.00 -19.42 1.88
CA HIS A 23 9.16 -18.77 3.19
C HIS A 23 8.49 -19.60 4.28
N GLU A 24 8.94 -19.43 5.52
CA GLU A 24 8.29 -20.02 6.69
C GLU A 24 6.83 -19.55 6.82
N PRO A 25 5.95 -20.35 7.46
CA PRO A 25 4.58 -19.93 7.71
C PRO A 25 4.51 -18.57 8.41
N ARG A 26 3.65 -17.69 7.89
CA ARG A 26 3.46 -16.34 8.44
C ARG A 26 3.03 -16.41 9.89
N LYS A 27 3.73 -15.66 10.74
CA LYS A 27 3.36 -15.40 12.14
C LYS A 27 3.35 -13.90 12.32
N THR A 28 2.29 -13.37 12.93
CA THR A 28 2.27 -11.97 13.35
C THR A 28 3.33 -11.79 14.44
N THR A 29 4.30 -10.91 14.19
CA THR A 29 5.36 -10.61 15.15
C THR A 29 4.93 -9.52 16.11
N SER A 30 5.53 -9.47 17.30
CA SER A 30 5.30 -8.40 18.27
C SER A 30 5.69 -7.03 17.72
N LEU A 31 6.70 -6.98 16.85
CA LEU A 31 7.10 -5.79 16.13
C LEU A 31 5.93 -5.27 15.27
N PHE A 32 5.37 -6.12 14.41
CA PHE A 32 4.22 -5.78 13.57
C PHE A 32 3.01 -5.30 14.38
N GLU A 33 2.65 -6.02 15.46
CA GLU A 33 1.49 -5.64 16.27
C GLU A 33 1.64 -4.25 16.92
N ARG A 34 2.85 -3.93 17.37
CA ARG A 34 3.16 -2.63 17.96
C ARG A 34 3.17 -1.54 16.90
N THR A 35 3.98 -1.70 15.85
CA THR A 35 4.21 -0.67 14.83
C THR A 35 2.98 -0.43 13.97
N ARG A 36 2.10 -1.43 13.81
CA ARG A 36 0.77 -1.22 13.18
C ARG A 36 -0.08 -0.19 13.93
N LYS A 37 -0.04 -0.18 15.27
CA LYS A 37 -0.78 0.81 16.06
C LYS A 37 -0.17 2.21 15.90
N GLU A 38 1.16 2.27 15.83
CA GLU A 38 1.90 3.50 15.59
C GLU A 38 1.62 4.06 14.19
N LEU A 39 1.55 3.20 13.16
CA LEU A 39 1.11 3.53 11.82
C LEU A 39 -0.29 4.15 11.81
N ILE A 40 -1.26 3.50 12.48
CA ILE A 40 -2.63 4.00 12.60
C ILE A 40 -2.64 5.39 13.24
N ALA A 41 -1.87 5.59 14.31
CA ALA A 41 -1.78 6.90 14.96
C ALA A 41 -1.10 7.96 14.07
N ARG A 42 0.00 7.61 13.39
CA ARG A 42 0.73 8.48 12.46
C ARG A 42 -0.16 8.98 11.33
N ASP A 43 -0.94 8.08 10.75
CA ASP A 43 -1.79 8.36 9.57
C ASP A 43 -3.20 8.84 9.98
N GLY A 44 -3.40 9.17 11.26
CA GLY A 44 -4.67 9.69 11.78
C GLY A 44 -5.83 8.70 11.68
N GLY A 45 -5.55 7.41 11.52
CA GLY A 45 -6.56 6.38 11.30
C GLY A 45 -7.33 6.57 10.00
N ARG A 46 -6.65 6.99 8.94
CA ARG A 46 -7.27 7.28 7.63
C ARG A 46 -6.62 6.49 6.50
N CYS A 47 -7.44 6.05 5.56
CA CYS A 47 -6.98 5.38 4.35
C CYS A 47 -6.11 6.32 3.50
N PHE A 48 -4.97 5.84 3.02
CA PHE A 48 -4.06 6.59 2.16
C PHE A 48 -4.71 7.05 0.85
N ILE A 49 -5.67 6.30 0.29
CA ILE A 49 -6.33 6.67 -0.98
C ILE A 49 -7.48 7.66 -0.76
N CYS A 50 -8.53 7.26 -0.04
CA CYS A 50 -9.78 8.04 0.07
C CYS A 50 -9.91 8.88 1.35
N ASN A 51 -8.91 8.84 2.24
CA ASN A 51 -8.92 9.54 3.53
C ASN A 51 -10.00 9.07 4.54
N ALA A 52 -10.81 8.06 4.18
CA ALA A 52 -11.86 7.53 5.04
C ALA A 52 -11.31 6.86 6.31
N THR A 53 -12.02 7.03 7.43
CA THR A 53 -11.77 6.26 8.66
C THR A 53 -12.29 4.83 8.56
N ALA A 54 -12.01 4.03 9.59
CA ALA A 54 -12.59 2.69 9.72
C ALA A 54 -14.13 2.73 9.79
N GLU A 55 -14.70 3.72 10.48
CA GLU A 55 -16.14 3.91 10.61
C GLU A 55 -16.77 4.31 9.27
N GLU A 56 -16.17 5.27 8.56
CA GLU A 56 -16.67 5.75 7.27
C GLU A 56 -16.60 4.67 6.19
N SER A 57 -15.54 3.85 6.19
CA SER A 57 -15.38 2.72 5.26
C SER A 57 -16.09 1.43 5.71
N GLY A 58 -16.69 1.42 6.90
CA GLY A 58 -17.42 0.27 7.45
C GLY A 58 -16.56 -0.95 7.80
N HIS A 59 -15.23 -0.81 7.87
CA HIS A 59 -14.30 -1.89 8.16
C HIS A 59 -13.02 -1.37 8.84
N PRO A 60 -12.39 -2.12 9.76
CA PRO A 60 -11.07 -1.76 10.28
C PRO A 60 -10.07 -1.50 9.16
N LEU A 61 -9.27 -0.44 9.29
CA LEU A 61 -8.17 -0.17 8.36
C LEU A 61 -7.07 -1.23 8.48
N GLU A 62 -6.44 -1.49 7.34
CA GLU A 62 -5.49 -2.56 7.11
C GLU A 62 -4.09 -1.96 6.87
N ALA A 63 -3.07 -2.55 7.49
CA ALA A 63 -1.68 -2.17 7.24
C ALA A 63 -1.16 -2.99 6.07
N HIS A 64 -0.88 -2.31 4.97
CA HIS A 64 -0.27 -2.87 3.77
C HIS A 64 1.26 -2.78 3.85
N HIS A 65 1.97 -3.80 3.37
CA HIS A 65 3.44 -3.79 3.32
C HIS A 65 3.91 -3.02 2.08
N HIS A 66 4.53 -1.85 2.25
CA HIS A 66 5.01 -1.03 1.15
C HIS A 66 6.29 -0.29 1.56
N PRO A 67 7.37 -0.30 0.74
CA PRO A 67 7.42 -0.80 -0.64
C PRO A 67 7.72 -2.29 -0.80
N ILE A 68 8.11 -2.99 0.28
CA ILE A 68 8.48 -4.41 0.21
C ILE A 68 7.37 -5.27 0.79
N GLU A 69 6.72 -6.02 -0.09
CA GLU A 69 5.78 -7.07 0.27
C GLU A 69 6.45 -8.18 1.05
N ARG A 70 5.80 -8.61 2.14
CA ARG A 70 6.36 -9.66 3.00
C ARG A 70 6.62 -10.97 2.26
N SER A 71 5.77 -11.34 1.30
CA SER A 71 5.93 -12.57 0.52
C SER A 71 7.17 -12.57 -0.37
N PHE A 72 7.74 -11.40 -0.66
CA PHE A 72 8.92 -11.26 -1.51
C PHE A 72 10.19 -10.95 -0.72
N ALA A 73 10.14 -10.84 0.61
CA ALA A 73 11.28 -10.43 1.44
C ALA A 73 12.54 -11.26 1.21
N GLU A 74 12.40 -12.58 1.03
CA GLU A 74 13.51 -13.52 0.77
C GLU A 74 14.13 -13.36 -0.63
N MET A 75 13.44 -12.71 -1.57
CA MET A 75 13.94 -12.43 -2.93
C MET A 75 14.76 -11.13 -2.98
N ILE A 76 14.59 -10.23 -2.01
CA ILE A 76 15.14 -8.87 -2.09
C ILE A 76 16.67 -8.87 -1.94
N ASP A 77 17.34 -8.18 -2.87
CA ASP A 77 18.72 -7.73 -2.68
C ASP A 77 18.70 -6.55 -1.70
N TRP A 78 18.96 -6.85 -0.43
CA TRP A 78 18.87 -5.89 0.66
C TRP A 78 19.96 -4.82 0.63
N GLU A 79 21.14 -5.10 0.07
CA GLU A 79 22.18 -4.09 -0.10
C GLU A 79 21.77 -3.06 -1.14
N ARG A 80 21.17 -3.52 -2.24
CA ARG A 80 20.59 -2.61 -3.24
C ARG A 80 19.42 -1.82 -2.69
N PHE A 81 18.52 -2.46 -1.94
CA PHE A 81 17.39 -1.76 -1.31
C PHE A 81 17.87 -0.71 -0.30
N LYS A 82 18.84 -1.03 0.54
CA LYS A 82 19.48 -0.11 1.49
C LYS A 82 20.08 1.11 0.80
N PHE A 83 20.76 0.92 -0.34
CA PHE A 83 21.30 2.03 -1.13
C PHE A 83 20.20 3.03 -1.56
N ASP A 84 19.10 2.54 -2.15
CA ASP A 84 17.98 3.37 -2.57
C ASP A 84 17.27 4.03 -1.37
N ALA A 85 17.12 3.29 -0.26
CA ALA A 85 16.53 3.79 0.98
C ALA A 85 17.34 4.96 1.56
N GLN A 86 18.66 4.82 1.68
CA GLN A 86 19.54 5.87 2.19
C GLN A 86 19.60 7.09 1.25
N ALA A 87 19.41 6.88 -0.05
CA ALA A 87 19.25 7.95 -1.03
C ALA A 87 17.88 8.67 -0.94
N GLY A 88 16.93 8.15 -0.15
CA GLY A 88 15.61 8.75 0.05
C GLY A 88 14.58 8.41 -1.03
N VAL A 89 14.85 7.41 -1.89
CA VAL A 89 13.94 7.00 -2.98
C VAL A 89 12.55 6.64 -2.45
N TRP A 90 12.49 6.05 -1.26
CA TRP A 90 11.25 5.58 -0.62
C TRP A 90 10.72 6.51 0.48
N GLY A 91 11.26 7.72 0.58
CA GLY A 91 10.83 8.74 1.54
C GLY A 91 11.57 8.72 2.87
N GLU A 92 11.32 9.76 3.67
CA GLU A 92 12.14 10.08 4.85
C GLU A 92 12.02 9.06 5.99
N ALA A 93 10.87 8.41 6.18
CA ALA A 93 10.71 7.39 7.21
C ALA A 93 11.63 6.18 6.96
N ILE A 94 11.68 5.69 5.72
CA ILE A 94 12.54 4.57 5.31
C ILE A 94 14.01 4.99 5.32
N LYS A 95 14.30 6.22 4.90
CA LYS A 95 15.66 6.77 4.95
C LYS A 95 16.20 6.88 6.37
N ALA A 96 15.34 7.22 7.33
CA ALA A 96 15.68 7.37 8.75
C ALA A 96 15.72 6.04 9.53
N PHE A 97 15.41 4.91 8.89
CA PHE A 97 15.55 3.58 9.51
C PHE A 97 17.00 3.31 9.92
N ASP A 98 17.19 2.52 10.98
CA ASP A 98 18.51 2.18 11.52
C ASP A 98 19.26 1.16 10.64
N TRP A 99 19.69 1.63 9.48
CA TRP A 99 20.40 0.84 8.48
C TRP A 99 21.77 0.31 8.95
N ASP A 100 22.35 0.92 9.98
CA ASP A 100 23.65 0.50 10.53
C ASP A 100 23.52 -0.76 11.40
N HIS A 101 22.34 -1.01 11.97
CA HIS A 101 22.02 -2.21 12.76
C HIS A 101 21.04 -3.16 12.05
N PHE A 102 20.83 -2.96 10.76
CA PHE A 102 20.02 -3.85 9.92
C PHE A 102 20.79 -5.15 9.64
N THR A 103 20.23 -6.27 10.08
CA THR A 103 20.83 -7.62 10.01
C THR A 103 19.87 -8.68 9.49
N ASP A 104 18.56 -8.43 9.58
CA ASP A 104 17.52 -9.36 9.17
C ASP A 104 16.32 -8.59 8.61
N TRP A 105 15.74 -9.11 7.53
CA TRP A 105 14.67 -8.42 6.82
C TRP A 105 13.43 -8.19 7.68
N THR A 106 13.18 -9.03 8.69
CA THR A 106 12.00 -8.86 9.57
C THR A 106 12.06 -7.57 10.36
N GLN A 107 13.26 -7.04 10.63
CA GLN A 107 13.44 -5.74 11.30
C GLN A 107 12.83 -4.58 10.50
N PHE A 108 12.82 -4.69 9.17
CA PHE A 108 12.26 -3.68 8.28
C PHE A 108 10.84 -4.04 7.83
N VAL A 109 10.65 -5.26 7.31
CA VAL A 109 9.41 -5.65 6.64
C VAL A 109 8.24 -5.68 7.61
N ASP A 110 8.44 -6.17 8.84
CA ASP A 110 7.38 -6.20 9.87
C ASP A 110 7.25 -4.85 10.61
N ASP A 111 8.15 -3.89 10.38
CA ASP A 111 8.05 -2.55 10.96
C ASP A 111 7.15 -1.65 10.11
N MET A 112 5.88 -1.55 10.52
CA MET A 112 4.88 -0.75 9.84
C MET A 112 5.08 0.77 9.97
N THR A 113 6.03 1.23 10.79
CA THR A 113 6.38 2.66 10.82
C THR A 113 7.20 3.07 9.59
N VAL A 114 7.90 2.12 8.97
CA VAL A 114 8.74 2.34 7.78
C VAL A 114 8.22 1.60 6.55
N ASN A 115 7.69 0.38 6.69
CA ASN A 115 7.19 -0.44 5.59
C ASN A 115 5.65 -0.53 5.56
N GLY A 116 4.96 0.41 6.20
CA GLY A 116 3.51 0.38 6.37
C GLY A 116 2.77 1.49 5.62
N MET A 117 1.71 1.09 4.91
CA MET A 117 0.73 1.99 4.29
C MET A 117 -0.66 1.63 4.79
N LEU A 118 -1.39 2.61 5.35
CA LEU A 118 -2.72 2.36 5.91
C LEU A 118 -3.80 2.47 4.81
N LEU A 119 -4.61 1.42 4.64
CA LEU A 119 -5.64 1.37 3.60
C LEU A 119 -6.97 0.88 4.17
N CYS A 120 -8.09 1.33 3.60
CA CYS A 120 -9.38 0.66 3.81
C CYS A 120 -9.43 -0.62 2.96
N LYS A 121 -10.35 -1.52 3.30
CA LYS A 121 -10.47 -2.82 2.65
C LYS A 121 -10.67 -2.74 1.13
N ALA A 122 -11.48 -1.77 0.67
CA ALA A 122 -11.69 -1.46 -0.74
C ALA A 122 -10.35 -1.18 -1.46
N HIS A 123 -9.62 -0.17 -1.00
CA HIS A 123 -8.36 0.23 -1.62
C HIS A 123 -7.18 -0.72 -1.37
N HIS A 124 -7.31 -1.66 -0.44
CA HIS A 124 -6.31 -2.71 -0.21
C HIS A 124 -6.56 -3.94 -1.11
N ILE A 125 -7.69 -4.63 -0.93
CA ILE A 125 -7.98 -5.93 -1.54
C ILE A 125 -9.24 -5.94 -2.41
N GLY A 126 -9.86 -4.78 -2.64
CA GLY A 126 -11.02 -4.63 -3.51
C GLY A 126 -10.67 -5.05 -4.94
N LYS A 127 -11.55 -5.83 -5.55
CA LYS A 127 -11.29 -6.46 -6.85
C LYS A 127 -11.08 -5.45 -7.98
N ASP A 128 -11.81 -4.34 -7.96
CA ASP A 128 -11.86 -3.35 -9.05
C ASP A 128 -11.40 -1.95 -8.59
N GLU A 129 -10.73 -1.87 -7.43
CA GLU A 129 -10.31 -0.61 -6.77
C GLU A 129 -9.06 -0.77 -5.87
N GLY A 130 -8.63 -2.01 -5.58
CA GLY A 130 -7.57 -2.32 -4.63
C GLY A 130 -6.17 -2.44 -5.21
N MET A 131 -5.15 -2.20 -4.38
CA MET A 131 -3.73 -2.24 -4.74
C MET A 131 -3.28 -3.62 -5.23
N HIS A 132 -3.83 -4.69 -4.67
CA HIS A 132 -3.50 -6.07 -5.10
C HIS A 132 -4.14 -6.48 -6.43
N ALA A 133 -5.05 -5.67 -6.97
CA ALA A 133 -5.80 -5.99 -8.18
C ALA A 133 -5.44 -5.06 -9.36
N LEU A 134 -5.23 -3.78 -9.09
CA LEU A 134 -5.02 -2.77 -10.13
C LEU A 134 -3.53 -2.48 -10.37
N PRO A 135 -3.10 -2.25 -11.62
CA PRO A 135 -1.80 -1.67 -11.90
C PRO A 135 -1.59 -0.36 -11.13
N PHE A 136 -0.40 -0.18 -10.55
CA PHE A 136 -0.12 0.96 -9.66
C PHE A 136 -0.53 2.34 -10.23
N PRO A 137 -0.29 2.67 -11.52
CA PRO A 137 -0.72 3.96 -12.08
C PRO A 137 -2.23 4.17 -12.06
N ILE A 138 -3.01 3.11 -12.25
CA ILE A 138 -4.48 3.13 -12.21
C ILE A 138 -4.94 3.25 -10.75
N TRP A 139 -4.35 2.46 -9.86
CA TRP A 139 -4.68 2.47 -8.44
C TRP A 139 -4.45 3.83 -7.78
N ILE A 140 -3.27 4.44 -8.00
CA ILE A 140 -2.91 5.73 -7.38
C ILE A 140 -3.71 6.91 -7.93
N ALA A 141 -4.28 6.79 -9.13
CA ALA A 141 -5.11 7.83 -9.72
C ALA A 141 -6.39 8.09 -8.90
N GLN A 142 -6.93 7.06 -8.24
CA GLN A 142 -8.12 7.17 -7.37
C GLN A 142 -7.93 8.23 -6.28
N LYS A 143 -6.73 8.30 -5.68
CA LYS A 143 -6.38 9.29 -4.65
C LYS A 143 -6.58 10.74 -5.07
N TYR A 144 -6.44 11.00 -6.38
CA TYR A 144 -6.55 12.34 -6.96
C TYR A 144 -7.77 12.49 -7.87
N GLY A 145 -8.62 11.46 -7.93
CA GLY A 145 -9.86 11.47 -8.70
C GLY A 145 -10.76 12.61 -8.24
N LYS A 146 -11.62 13.12 -9.12
CA LYS A 146 -12.59 14.15 -8.72
C LYS A 146 -13.66 13.51 -7.84
N GLU A 147 -14.10 14.24 -6.81
CA GLU A 147 -15.28 13.87 -6.01
C GLU A 147 -16.47 13.50 -6.90
N GLY A 148 -17.12 12.37 -6.61
CA GLY A 148 -18.26 11.84 -7.36
C GLY A 148 -17.91 11.18 -8.70
N TYR A 149 -16.63 11.03 -9.04
CA TYR A 149 -16.24 10.33 -10.27
C TYR A 149 -16.52 8.82 -10.15
N GLN A 150 -17.27 8.27 -11.11
CA GLN A 150 -17.46 6.82 -11.22
C GLN A 150 -16.18 6.19 -11.76
N PHE A 151 -15.35 5.64 -10.88
CA PHE A 151 -14.07 5.05 -11.26
C PHE A 151 -14.23 3.65 -11.83
N SER A 152 -15.05 2.82 -11.18
CA SER A 152 -15.40 1.47 -11.64
C SER A 152 -16.87 1.18 -11.32
N ALA A 153 -17.38 -0.01 -11.61
CA ALA A 153 -18.73 -0.39 -11.16
C ALA A 153 -18.85 -0.53 -9.63
N ALA A 154 -17.73 -0.61 -8.92
CA ALA A 154 -17.66 -0.75 -7.45
C ALA A 154 -17.37 0.58 -6.75
N GLU A 155 -16.54 1.44 -7.34
CA GLU A 155 -16.04 2.66 -6.70
C GLU A 155 -16.63 3.94 -7.34
N VAL A 156 -17.22 4.77 -6.48
CA VAL A 156 -17.41 6.21 -6.74
C VAL A 156 -16.42 6.95 -5.85
N ILE A 157 -15.59 7.79 -6.45
CA ILE A 157 -14.57 8.52 -5.71
C ILE A 157 -15.21 9.45 -4.69
N HIS A 158 -14.85 9.25 -3.43
CA HIS A 158 -15.21 10.11 -2.32
C HIS A 158 -13.96 10.49 -1.52
N HIS A 159 -13.80 11.77 -1.26
CA HIS A 159 -12.77 12.31 -0.37
C HIS A 159 -13.41 12.61 0.97
N ALA A 160 -13.00 11.88 2.01
CA ALA A 160 -13.38 12.24 3.37
C ALA A 160 -12.83 13.63 3.70
N VAL A 161 -13.69 14.48 4.26
CA VAL A 161 -13.41 15.88 4.62
C VAL A 161 -12.38 15.99 5.74
#